data_AF-X0TZJ8-F1
#
_entry.id   AF-X0TZJ8-F1
#
_cell.length_a   1.000
_cell.length_b   1.000
_cell.length_c   1.000
_cell.angle_alpha   90.00
_cell.angle_beta   90.00
_cell.angle_gamma   90.00
#
_symmetry.space_group_name_H-M   'P 1'
#
loop_
_entity.id
_entity.type
_entity.pdbx_description
1 polymer ?
#
loop_
_entity_poly.entity_id
_entity_poly.type
_entity_poly.pdbx_seq_one_letter_code
_entity_poly.pdbx_strand_id
1 'polypeptide(L)' 'WDSPNSAGVIIDAIRCCKLALDCGLKGSLIAPSAYFMKSPPVQYTDDEARRMVEEFIASCRQAEQKSNSSK' A
#
# COMPACT_ATOMS: atom_id res chain seq x y z
N TRP A 1 13.90 -13.90 18.26
CA TRP A 1 12.45 -13.70 18.43
C TRP A 1 12.11 -12.47 17.60
N ASP A 2 11.78 -12.68 16.32
CA ASP A 2 11.57 -11.64 15.28
C ASP A 2 10.30 -11.93 14.45
N SER A 3 9.45 -12.84 14.97
CA SER A 3 8.32 -13.43 14.25
C SER A 3 6.96 -12.74 14.51
N PRO A 4 6.68 -12.16 15.72
CA PRO A 4 5.44 -11.44 15.94
C PRO A 4 5.42 -10.02 15.36
N ASN A 5 6.55 -9.31 15.36
CA ASN A 5 6.61 -7.91 14.92
C ASN A 5 6.36 -7.75 13.40
N SER A 6 6.71 -8.75 12.60
CA SER A 6 6.50 -8.71 11.16
C SER A 6 5.09 -9.12 10.74
N ALA A 7 4.32 -9.82 11.59
CA ALA A 7 3.00 -10.32 11.21
C ALA A 7 2.02 -9.17 10.88
N GLY A 8 2.02 -8.10 11.69
CA GLY A 8 1.20 -6.91 11.42
C GLY A 8 1.59 -6.21 10.12
N VAL A 9 2.90 -6.01 9.91
CA VAL A 9 3.45 -5.37 8.71
C VAL A 9 3.08 -6.14 7.43
N ILE A 10 3.17 -7.47 7.46
CA ILE A 10 2.85 -8.30 6.30
C ILE A 10 1.35 -8.32 6.01
N ILE A 11 0.49 -8.32 7.04
CA ILE A 11 -0.97 -8.21 6.84
C ILE A 11 -1.32 -6.93 6.09
N ASP A 12 -0.76 -5.79 6.52
CA ASP A 12 -1.03 -4.51 5.87
C ASP A 12 -0.50 -4.47 4.43
N ALA A 13 0.70 -5.03 4.19
CA ALA A 13 1.23 -5.17 2.84
C ALA A 13 0.31 -5.98 1.91
N ILE A 14 -0.24 -7.11 2.38
CA ILE A 14 -1.19 -7.93 1.60
C ILE A 14 -2.48 -7.16 1.30
N ARG A 15 -2.99 -6.40 2.27
CA ARG A 15 -4.20 -5.57 2.07
C ARG A 15 -3.96 -4.48 1.04
N CYS A 16 -2.79 -3.83 1.05
CA CYS A 16 -2.38 -2.89 0.01
C CYS A 16 -2.31 -3.54 -1.37
N CYS A 17 -1.81 -4.79 -1.47
CA CYS A 17 -1.81 -5.54 -2.73
C CYS A 17 -3.24 -5.81 -3.22
N LYS A 18 -4.17 -6.18 -2.34
CA LYS A 18 -5.57 -6.39 -2.73
C LYS A 18 -6.22 -5.09 -3.22
N LEU A 19 -6.01 -3.98 -2.50
CA LEU A 19 -6.48 -2.66 -2.93
C LEU A 19 -5.92 -2.28 -4.30
N ALA A 20 -4.62 -2.49 -4.54
CA ALA A 20 -4.01 -2.22 -5.84
C ALA A 20 -4.69 -2.98 -6.98
N LEU A 21 -4.99 -4.27 -6.76
CA LEU A 21 -5.69 -5.10 -7.74
C LEU A 21 -7.09 -4.57 -8.02
N ASP A 22 -7.83 -4.17 -6.98
CA ASP A 22 -9.18 -3.62 -7.10
C ASP A 22 -9.20 -2.27 -7.82
N CYS A 23 -8.14 -1.47 -7.63
CA CYS A 23 -7.91 -0.22 -8.35
C CYS A 23 -7.37 -0.41 -9.78
N GLY A 24 -7.16 -1.65 -10.24
CA GLY A 24 -6.60 -1.95 -11.55
C GLY A 24 -5.12 -1.55 -11.72
N LEU A 25 -4.43 -1.27 -10.61
CA LEU A 25 -3.01 -0.93 -10.62
C LEU A 25 -2.17 -2.19 -10.88
N LYS A 26 -1.13 -2.03 -11.70
CA LYS A 26 -0.21 -3.10 -12.09
C LYS A 26 1.22 -2.65 -11.89
N GLY A 27 2.10 -3.59 -11.58
CA GLY A 27 3.52 -3.32 -11.34
C GLY A 27 3.86 -3.12 -9.87
N SER A 28 5.04 -2.56 -9.61
CA SER A 28 5.55 -2.42 -8.24
C SER A 28 4.82 -1.30 -7.49
N LEU A 29 4.32 -1.62 -6.29
CA LEU A 29 3.67 -0.66 -5.41
C LEU A 29 4.74 0.09 -4.61
N ILE A 30 5.28 1.16 -5.19
CA ILE A 30 6.40 1.93 -4.62
C ILE A 30 6.08 2.43 -3.21
N ALA A 31 4.88 2.99 -2.99
CA ALA A 31 4.47 3.53 -1.70
C ALA A 31 4.40 2.44 -0.58
N PRO A 32 3.62 1.34 -0.74
CA PRO A 32 3.65 0.22 0.21
C PRO A 32 5.03 -0.42 0.38
N SER A 33 5.80 -0.55 -0.71
CA SER A 33 7.12 -1.18 -0.63
C SER A 33 8.08 -0.33 0.21
N ALA A 34 8.07 0.99 0.03
CA ALA A 34 8.90 1.92 0.80
C ALA A 34 8.62 1.90 2.29
N TYR A 35 7.39 1.58 2.70
CA TYR A 35 6.98 1.59 4.11
C TYR A 35 7.10 0.23 4.81
N PHE A 36 6.84 -0.87 4.09
CA PHE A 36 6.78 -2.21 4.69
C PHE A 36 8.01 -3.08 4.45
N MET A 37 8.90 -2.72 3.52
CA MET A 37 10.04 -3.56 3.12
C MET A 37 11.37 -2.94 3.56
N LYS A 38 12.32 -3.79 3.97
CA LYS A 38 13.69 -3.37 4.34
C LYS A 38 14.53 -2.90 3.15
N SER A 39 14.22 -3.40 1.96
CA SER A 39 14.92 -3.08 0.71
C SER A 39 13.90 -2.73 -0.37
N PRO A 40 13.30 -1.53 -0.29
CA PRO A 40 12.36 -1.06 -1.29
C PRO A 40 13.05 -0.72 -2.63
N PRO A 41 12.32 -0.71 -3.75
CA PRO A 41 12.85 -0.30 -5.05
C PRO A 41 13.34 1.16 -5.07
N VAL A 42 12.71 2.01 -4.28
CA VAL A 42 13.08 3.41 -4.06
C VAL A 42 13.08 3.66 -2.56
N GLN A 43 14.18 4.18 -2.04
CA GLN A 43 14.35 4.51 -0.62
C GLN A 43 13.70 5.87 -0.34
N TYR A 44 12.82 5.89 0.67
CA TYR A 44 12.22 7.11 1.22
C TYR A 44 12.47 7.15 2.73
N THR A 45 12.32 8.31 3.33
CA THR A 45 12.27 8.40 4.80
C THR A 45 10.98 7.76 5.32
N ASP A 46 10.97 7.25 6.55
CA ASP A 46 9.81 6.57 7.13
C ASP A 46 8.55 7.47 7.13
N ASP A 47 8.71 8.76 7.39
CA ASP A 47 7.62 9.74 7.37
C ASP A 47 7.04 9.95 5.96
N GLU A 48 7.90 10.04 4.95
CA GLU A 48 7.48 10.14 3.55
C GLU A 48 6.78 8.86 3.10
N ALA A 49 7.36 7.70 3.41
CA ALA A 49 6.80 6.40 3.07
C ALA A 49 5.42 6.19 3.69
N ARG A 50 5.24 6.59 4.96
CA ARG A 50 3.94 6.58 5.65
C ARG A 50 2.93 7.46 4.93
N ARG A 51 3.29 8.70 4.60
CA ARG A 51 2.40 9.64 3.90
C ARG A 51 1.99 9.10 2.53
N MET A 52 2.95 8.54 1.78
CA MET A 52 2.71 7.95 0.48
C MET A 52 1.75 6.75 0.55
N VAL A 53 1.85 5.90 1.59
CA VAL A 53 0.91 4.80 1.83
C VAL A 53 -0.50 5.31 2.16
N GLU A 54 -0.62 6.32 3.00
CA GLU A 54 -1.91 6.92 3.34
C GLU A 54 -2.58 7.55 2.11
N GLU A 55 -1.82 8.29 1.30
CA GLU A 55 -2.26 8.85 0.02
C GLU A 55 -2.69 7.75 -0.97
N PHE A 56 -1.93 6.65 -1.04
CA PHE A 56 -2.26 5.49 -1.87
C PHE A 56 -3.60 4.86 -1.47
N ILE A 57 -3.82 4.63 -0.17
CA ILE A 57 -5.07 4.05 0.36
C ILE A 57 -6.24 5.00 0.08
N ALA A 58 -6.07 6.30 0.32
CA ALA A 58 -7.11 7.30 0.07
C ALA A 58 -7.49 7.38 -1.42
N SER A 59 -6.49 7.36 -2.31
CA SER A 59 -6.70 7.35 -3.77
C SER A 59 -7.45 6.10 -4.23
N CYS A 60 -7.06 4.93 -3.71
CA CYS A 60 -7.74 3.68 -4.04
C CYS A 60 -9.20 3.65 -3.59
N ARG A 61 -9.50 4.21 -2.40
CA ARG A 61 -10.88 4.34 -1.91
C ARG A 61 -11.74 5.25 -2.78
N GLN A 62 -11.17 6.30 -3.37
CA GLN A 62 -11.87 7.16 -4.33
C GLN A 62 -12.15 6.45 -5.65
N ALA A 63 -11.24 5.58 -6.11
CA ALA A 63 -11.44 4.79 -7.32
C ALA A 63 -12.62 3.80 -7.17
N GLU A 64 -12.74 3.12 -6.02
CA GLU A 64 -13.90 2.27 -5.70
C GLU A 64 -15.21 3.05 -5.69
N GLN A 65 -15.25 4.23 -5.06
CA GLN A 65 -16.46 5.06 -4.99
C GLN A 65 -16.91 5.52 -6.39
N LYS A 66 -15.97 5.89 -7.26
CA LYS A 66 -16.28 6.24 -8.65
C LYS A 66 -16.86 5.06 -9.42
N SER A 67 -16.32 3.85 -9.23
CA SER A 67 -16.84 2.63 -9.87
C SER A 67 -18.27 2.30 -9.44
N ASN A 68 -18.59 2.48 -8.16
CA ASN A 68 -19.94 2.21 -7.64
C ASN A 68 -20.97 3.31 -7.96
N SER A 69 -20.54 4.55 -8.22
CA SER A 69 -21.44 5.65 -8.61
C SER A 69 -21.76 5.67 -10.12
N SER A 70 -21.01 4.93 -10.94
CA SER A 70 -21.26 4.78 -12.38
C SER A 70 -22.02 3.48 -12.73
N LYS A 71 -22.53 2.75 -11.73
CA LYS A 71 -23.50 1.67 -11.88
C LYS A 71 -24.86 2.13 -11.40
#